data_AF-A0AAV4N4J9-F1
#
_entry.id   AF-A0AAV4N4J9-F1
#
_cell.length_a   1.000
_cell.length_b   1.000
_cell.length_c   1.000
_cell.angle_alpha   90.00
_cell.angle_beta   90.00
_cell.angle_gamma   90.00
#
_symmetry.space_group_name_H-M   'P 1'
#
loop_
_entity.id
_entity.type
_entity.pdbx_description
1 polymer ?
#
loop_
_entity_poly.entity_id
_entity_poly.type
_entity_poly.pdbx_seq_one_letter_code
_entity_poly.pdbx_strand_id
1 'polypeptide(L)'
;MNLVLLEISLYIVCIKLNVDFAKNPSLFSEYHKFMEDYLKLVHMELIPENEIDVPANSSFYLPHHPVPNKSGDKFRVAFDGSAKSSTGVSLSDKLMVGPQLQADLTTILFSLQECTK
;
A
#
# COMPACT_ATOMS: atom_id res chain seq x y z
N MET A 1 9.00 9.86 2.98
CA MET A 1 8.86 8.50 3.52
C MET A 1 8.43 7.66 2.34
N ASN A 2 9.41 7.30 1.52
CA ASN A 2 9.17 6.75 0.19
C ASN A 2 8.83 5.27 0.36
N LEU A 3 7.70 4.86 -0.22
CA LEU A 3 7.26 3.48 -0.18
C LEU A 3 8.22 2.67 -1.06
N VAL A 4 9.00 1.84 -0.38
CA VAL A 4 10.06 0.99 -0.91
C VAL A 4 9.44 -0.27 -1.51
N LEU A 5 9.66 -0.56 -2.80
CA LEU A 5 9.29 -1.85 -3.41
C LEU A 5 10.43 -2.40 -4.27
N LEU A 6 10.97 -3.52 -3.79
CA LEU A 6 11.96 -4.39 -4.43
C LEU A 6 11.45 -4.97 -5.74
N GLU A 7 12.28 -4.87 -6.77
CA GLU A 7 12.54 -6.07 -7.56
C GLU A 7 13.48 -6.99 -6.77
N ILE A 8 13.25 -8.31 -6.88
CA ILE A 8 13.96 -9.40 -6.17
C ILE A 8 13.43 -9.77 -4.77
N SER A 9 12.15 -9.52 -4.48
CA SER A 9 11.42 -10.41 -3.54
C SER A 9 9.94 -10.60 -3.88
N LEU A 10 9.70 -10.98 -5.13
CA LEU A 10 8.48 -11.65 -5.56
C LEU A 10 8.26 -13.02 -4.86
N TYR A 11 8.94 -13.34 -3.75
CA TYR A 11 8.93 -14.66 -3.12
C TYR A 11 8.39 -14.70 -1.68
N ILE A 12 8.30 -13.59 -0.95
CA ILE A 12 7.89 -13.66 0.48
C ILE A 12 6.48 -13.10 0.77
N VAL A 13 5.84 -12.42 -0.19
CA VAL A 13 4.41 -12.04 -0.12
C VAL A 13 3.55 -12.73 -1.20
N CYS A 14 4.17 -13.30 -2.23
CA CYS A 14 3.46 -13.70 -3.45
C CYS A 14 2.79 -15.08 -3.44
N ILE A 15 2.88 -15.92 -2.41
CA ILE A 15 2.33 -17.29 -2.53
C ILE A 15 0.80 -17.27 -2.77
N LYS A 16 0.06 -16.33 -2.16
CA LYS A 16 -1.38 -16.19 -2.40
C LYS A 16 -1.68 -15.51 -3.74
N LEU A 17 -0.96 -14.42 -4.05
CA LEU A 17 -1.14 -13.64 -5.29
C LEU A 17 -0.78 -14.43 -6.55
N ASN A 18 0.29 -15.24 -6.51
CA ASN A 18 0.70 -16.05 -7.66
C ASN A 18 -0.35 -17.10 -8.04
N VAL A 19 -1.02 -17.69 -7.05
CA VAL A 19 -2.08 -18.69 -7.30
C VAL A 19 -3.29 -18.03 -7.97
N ASP A 20 -3.64 -16.82 -7.58
CA ASP A 20 -4.78 -16.09 -8.16
C ASP A 20 -4.43 -15.50 -9.53
N PHE A 21 -3.19 -15.04 -9.73
CA PHE A 21 -2.68 -14.57 -11.03
C PHE A 21 -2.52 -15.70 -12.05
N ALA A 22 -2.09 -16.89 -11.64
CA ALA A 22 -2.04 -18.06 -12.51
C ALA A 22 -3.43 -18.48 -13.00
N LYS A 23 -4.47 -18.26 -12.18
CA LYS A 23 -5.87 -18.54 -12.53
C LYS A 23 -6.51 -17.44 -13.37
N ASN A 24 -5.98 -16.22 -13.32
CA ASN A 24 -6.57 -15.06 -13.98
C ASN A 24 -5.50 -14.17 -14.66
N PRO A 25 -5.05 -14.55 -15.87
CA PRO A 25 -3.98 -13.85 -16.57
C PRO A 25 -4.28 -12.39 -16.93
N SER A 26 -5.57 -12.05 -17.14
CA SER A 26 -5.97 -10.66 -17.39
C SER A 26 -5.71 -9.77 -16.18
N LEU A 27 -6.08 -10.24 -14.98
CA LEU A 27 -5.81 -9.54 -13.73
C LEU A 27 -4.31 -9.33 -13.51
N PHE A 28 -3.49 -10.33 -13.84
CA PHE A 28 -2.03 -10.20 -13.77
C PHE A 28 -1.51 -9.12 -14.73
N SER A 29 -1.99 -9.09 -15.97
CA SER A 29 -1.57 -8.08 -16.96
C SER A 29 -1.93 -6.66 -16.52
N GLU A 30 -3.16 -6.45 -16.03
CA GLU A 30 -3.57 -5.14 -15.53
C GLU A 30 -2.82 -4.76 -14.25
N TYR A 31 -2.56 -5.72 -13.36
CA TYR A 31 -1.72 -5.55 -12.18
C TYR A 31 -0.28 -5.14 -12.54
N HIS A 32 0.33 -5.83 -13.50
CA HIS A 32 1.67 -5.51 -13.98
C HIS A 32 1.74 -4.09 -14.55
N LYS A 33 0.75 -3.72 -15.38
CA LYS A 33 0.62 -2.36 -15.90
C LYS A 33 0.50 -1.32 -14.79
N PHE A 34 -0.30 -1.60 -13.74
CA PHE A 34 -0.40 -0.71 -12.58
C PHE A 34 0.96 -0.50 -11.92
N MET A 35 1.73 -1.56 -11.69
CA MET A 35 3.05 -1.45 -11.07
C MET A 35 4.02 -0.67 -11.97
N GLU A 36 4.05 -0.91 -13.28
CA GLU A 36 4.87 -0.09 -14.20
C GLU A 36 4.52 1.39 -14.15
N ASP A 37 3.22 1.73 -14.17
CA ASP A 37 2.77 3.11 -14.12
C ASP A 37 3.15 3.74 -12.77
N TYR A 38 3.07 2.98 -11.67
CA TYR A 38 3.50 3.42 -10.34
C TYR A 38 5.01 3.74 -10.29
N LEU A 39 5.85 2.96 -10.99
CA LEU A 39 7.28 3.25 -11.17
C LEU A 39 7.52 4.50 -12.01
N LYS A 40 6.85 4.60 -13.17
CA LYS A 40 6.99 5.73 -14.11
C LYS A 40 6.58 7.06 -13.47
N LEU A 41 5.60 7.04 -12.58
CA LEU A 41 5.14 8.21 -11.82
C LEU A 41 6.01 8.54 -10.60
N VAL A 42 7.13 7.82 -10.40
CA VAL A 42 8.05 8.02 -9.27
C VAL A 42 7.34 7.86 -7.92
N HIS A 43 6.35 6.97 -7.86
CA HIS A 43 5.69 6.57 -6.62
C HIS A 43 6.38 5.37 -5.95
N MET A 44 7.26 4.68 -6.67
CA MET A 44 8.19 3.69 -6.14
C MET A 44 9.54 3.78 -6.88
N GLU A 45 10.57 3.19 -6.28
CA GLU A 45 11.90 3.06 -6.87
C GLU A 45 12.45 1.65 -6.63
N LEU A 46 13.34 1.23 -7.53
CA LEU A 46 14.11 -0.01 -7.38
C LEU A 46 15.04 0.11 -6.18
N ILE A 47 15.05 -0.90 -5.32
CA ILE A 47 16.01 -0.94 -4.20
C ILE A 47 17.43 -1.13 -4.74
N PRO A 48 18.39 -0.28 -4.33
CA PRO A 48 19.80 -0.48 -4.61
C PRO A 48 20.30 -1.85 -4.12
N GLU A 49 21.17 -2.52 -4.88
CA GLU A 49 21.66 -3.87 -4.54
C GLU A 49 22.27 -3.96 -3.12
N ASN A 50 22.91 -2.89 -2.66
CA ASN A 50 23.51 -2.79 -1.32
C ASN A 50 22.50 -2.67 -0.18
N GLU A 51 21.21 -2.49 -0.48
CA GLU A 51 20.13 -2.33 0.50
C GLU A 51 19.12 -3.51 0.47
N ILE A 52 19.38 -4.53 -0.35
CA ILE A 52 18.52 -5.71 -0.45
C ILE A 52 18.64 -6.59 0.81
N ASP A 53 19.88 -6.82 1.27
CA ASP A 53 20.19 -7.70 2.40
C ASP A 53 20.36 -6.94 3.72
N VAL A 54 19.44 -6.02 4.00
CA VAL A 54 19.42 -5.28 5.27
C VAL A 54 18.88 -6.15 6.43
N PRO A 55 19.37 -5.95 7.67
CA PRO A 55 18.88 -6.66 8.85
C PRO A 55 17.36 -6.58 8.97
N ALA A 56 16.71 -7.67 9.37
CA ALA A 56 15.25 -7.79 9.36
C ALA A 56 14.49 -6.79 10.27
N ASN A 57 15.20 -6.06 11.14
CA ASN A 57 14.68 -4.99 11.99
C ASN A 57 14.81 -3.59 11.37
N SER A 58 15.40 -3.48 10.19
CA SER A 58 15.70 -2.22 9.50
C SER A 58 14.83 -1.99 8.25
N SER A 59 14.01 -2.96 7.87
CA SER A 59 13.08 -2.88 6.75
C SER A 59 11.69 -3.40 7.13
N PHE A 60 10.68 -2.85 6.46
CA PHE A 60 9.30 -3.33 6.52
C PHE A 60 8.86 -3.71 5.12
N TYR A 61 8.27 -4.89 4.97
CA TYR A 61 7.62 -5.32 3.74
C TYR A 61 6.12 -5.09 3.89
N LEU A 62 5.51 -4.47 2.89
CA LEU A 62 4.07 -4.23 2.84
C LEU A 62 3.42 -5.25 1.91
N PRO A 63 2.69 -6.26 2.45
CA PRO A 63 1.86 -7.11 1.63
C PRO A 63 0.87 -6.27 0.85
N HIS A 64 0.66 -6.61 -0.42
CA HIS A 64 -0.22 -5.83 -1.28
C HIS A 64 -1.07 -6.74 -2.15
N HIS A 65 -2.29 -6.32 -2.46
CA HIS A 65 -3.18 -7.11 -3.31
C HIS A 65 -4.15 -6.22 -4.10
N PRO A 66 -4.59 -6.68 -5.28
CA PRO A 66 -5.63 -6.00 -6.03
C PRO A 66 -6.99 -6.14 -5.33
N VAL A 67 -7.67 -5.02 -5.15
CA VAL A 67 -9.02 -4.90 -4.60
C VAL A 67 -9.95 -4.40 -5.71
N PRO A 68 -10.99 -5.15 -6.09
CA PRO A 68 -11.90 -4.75 -7.15
C PRO A 68 -12.70 -3.50 -6.75
N ASN A 69 -12.87 -2.57 -7.69
CA ASN A 69 -13.83 -1.48 -7.49
C ASN A 69 -15.26 -2.00 -7.66
N LYS A 70 -16.22 -1.40 -6.95
CA LYS A 70 -17.64 -1.79 -7.02
C LYS A 70 -18.22 -1.67 -8.44
N SER A 71 -17.66 -0.78 -9.26
CA SER A 71 -18.04 -0.58 -10.67
C SER A 71 -17.51 -1.68 -11.60
N GLY A 72 -16.55 -2.51 -11.17
CA GLY A 72 -15.97 -3.59 -11.98
C GLY A 72 -14.89 -3.15 -12.99
N ASP A 73 -14.85 -1.87 -13.38
CA ASP A 73 -14.00 -1.42 -14.49
C ASP A 73 -12.50 -1.32 -14.17
N LYS A 74 -12.13 -1.20 -12.88
CA LYS A 74 -10.74 -1.04 -12.42
C LYS A 74 -10.57 -1.65 -11.02
N PHE A 75 -9.38 -2.18 -10.71
CA PHE A 75 -9.01 -2.48 -9.33
C PHE A 75 -8.16 -1.35 -8.73
N ARG A 76 -7.98 -1.40 -7.41
CA ARG A 76 -7.03 -0.59 -6.64
C ARG A 76 -6.04 -1.53 -5.98
N VAL A 77 -4.80 -1.12 -5.75
CA VAL A 77 -3.87 -1.91 -4.93
C VAL A 77 -3.95 -1.45 -3.49
N ALA A 78 -4.25 -2.38 -2.58
CA ALA A 78 -4.24 -2.14 -1.14
C ALA A 78 -2.93 -2.65 -0.55
N PHE A 79 -2.26 -1.80 0.23
CA PHE A 79 -1.06 -2.13 0.99
C PHE A 79 -1.42 -2.34 2.47
N ASP A 80 -1.05 -3.49 3.03
CA ASP A 80 -1.32 -3.82 4.42
C ASP A 80 -0.20 -3.32 5.34
N GLY A 81 -0.39 -2.14 5.92
CA GLY A 81 0.52 -1.55 6.91
C GLY A 81 0.48 -2.23 8.29
N SER A 82 -0.50 -3.10 8.53
CA SER A 82 -0.65 -3.84 9.80
C SER A 82 0.08 -5.18 9.81
N ALA A 83 0.60 -5.61 8.66
CA ALA A 83 1.40 -6.82 8.54
C ALA A 83 2.64 -6.73 9.44
N LYS A 84 2.83 -7.77 10.27
CA LYS A 84 3.96 -7.86 11.19
C LYS A 84 5.22 -8.27 10.43
N SER A 85 6.31 -7.55 10.70
CA SER A 85 7.66 -7.95 10.29
C SER A 85 8.14 -9.19 11.06
N SER A 86 9.33 -9.68 10.72
CA SER A 86 10.01 -10.77 11.44
C SER A 86 10.23 -10.48 12.93
N THR A 87 10.23 -9.20 13.34
CA THR A 87 10.34 -8.79 14.75
C THR A 87 8.99 -8.76 15.47
N GLY A 88 7.89 -9.12 14.81
CA GLY A 88 6.54 -9.13 15.39
C GLY A 88 5.86 -7.76 15.49
N VAL A 89 6.46 -6.71 14.92
CA VAL A 89 5.96 -5.33 14.93
C VAL A 89 5.57 -4.91 13.50
N SER A 90 4.48 -4.17 13.35
CA SER A 90 4.02 -3.66 12.05
C SER A 90 4.56 -2.25 11.75
N LEU A 91 4.45 -1.82 10.49
CA LEU A 91 4.80 -0.44 10.11
C LEU A 91 3.92 0.56 10.87
N SER A 92 2.61 0.29 10.95
CA SER A 92 1.65 1.12 11.67
C SER A 92 2.01 1.33 13.14
N ASP A 93 2.60 0.32 13.80
CA ASP A 93 3.01 0.42 15.21
C ASP A 93 4.23 1.34 15.41
N LYS A 94 5.04 1.56 14.36
CA LYS A 94 6.25 2.41 14.41
C LYS A 94 5.98 3.85 13.99
N LEU A 95 4.85 4.11 13.32
CA LEU A 95 4.50 5.45 12.86
C LEU A 95 3.81 6.24 13.98
N MET A 96 4.22 7.49 14.15
CA MET A 96 3.54 8.42 15.05
C MET A 96 2.24 8.89 14.41
N VAL A 97 1.15 8.86 15.18
CA VAL A 97 -0.13 9.44 14.75
C VAL A 97 0.02 10.96 14.68
N GLY A 98 -0.22 11.54 13.50
CA GLY A 98 -0.21 12.99 13.31
C GLY A 98 -1.38 13.67 14.02
N PRO A 99 -1.33 15.00 14.21
CA PRO A 99 -2.44 15.75 14.77
C PRO A 99 -3.68 15.64 13.86
N GLN A 100 -4.87 15.66 14.46
CA GLN A 100 -6.13 15.64 13.73
C GLN A 100 -6.29 16.95 12.93
N LEU A 101 -6.19 16.87 11.60
CA LEU A 101 -6.32 18.04 10.70
C LEU A 101 -7.76 18.38 10.36
N GLN A 102 -8.65 17.38 10.39
CA GLN A 102 -10.07 17.57 10.06
C GLN A 102 -10.85 17.94 11.31
N ALA A 103 -11.62 19.03 11.23
CA ALA A 103 -12.56 19.39 12.27
C ALA A 103 -13.54 18.24 12.54
N ASP A 104 -13.96 18.10 13.79
CA ASP A 104 -14.94 17.09 14.15
C ASP A 104 -16.23 17.30 13.35
N LEU A 105 -16.91 16.20 13.00
CA LEU A 105 -18.15 16.24 12.23
C LEU A 105 -19.20 17.14 12.88
N THR A 106 -19.27 17.17 14.21
CA THR A 106 -20.20 18.06 14.92
C THR A 106 -19.87 19.53 14.67
N THR A 107 -18.58 19.89 14.69
CA THR A 107 -18.10 21.25 14.42
C THR A 107 -18.46 21.68 13.00
N ILE A 108 -18.27 20.79 12.03
CA ILE A 108 -18.64 21.04 10.63
C ILE A 108 -20.16 21.25 10.53
N LEU A 109 -20.96 20.37 11.12
CA LEU A 109 -22.43 20.46 11.07
C LEU A 109 -22.96 21.76 11.67
N PHE A 110 -22.45 22.18 12.83
CA PHE A 110 -22.85 23.45 13.45
C PHE A 110 -22.46 24.67 12.60
N SER A 111 -21.25 24.68 12.01
CA SER A 111 -20.81 25.79 11.16
C SER A 111 -21.69 25.98 9.91
N LEU A 112 -22.23 24.90 9.35
CA LEU A 112 -23.12 24.96 8.19
C LEU A 112 -24.52 25.49 8.53
N GLN A 113 -24.99 25.26 9.76
CA GLN A 113 -26.27 25.79 10.25
C GLN A 113 -26.21 27.30 10.52
N GLU A 114 -25.07 27.83 10.91
CA GLU A 114 -24.90 29.28 11.10
C GLU A 114 -24.82 30.03 9.77
N CYS A 115 -24.21 29.44 8.73
CA CYS A 115 -24.14 30.03 7.39
C CYS A 115 -25.47 30.02 6.61
N THR A 116 -26.53 29.38 7.13
CA THR A 116 -27.86 29.33 6.51
C THR A 116 -28.87 30.32 7.12
N LYS A 117 -28.43 31.18 8.04
CA LYS A 117 -29.20 32.33 8.55
C LYS A 117 -28.67 33.64 7.98
#